data_AF-A0A4R1WHS8-F1
#
_entry.id   AF-A0A4R1WHS8-F1
#
_cell.length_a   1.000
_cell.length_b   1.000
_cell.length_c   1.000
_cell.angle_alpha   90.00
_cell.angle_beta   90.00
_cell.angle_gamma   90.00
#
_symmetry.space_group_name_H-M   'P 1'
#
loop_
_entity.id
_entity.type
_entity.pdbx_description
1 polymer ?
#
loop_
_entity_poly.entity_id
_entity_poly.type
_entity_poly.pdbx_seq_one_letter_code
_entity_poly.pdbx_strand_id
1 'polypeptide(L)' 'MGWFILLVLIVGAVAAYKYRVPLIAKLTGQPQHRIQRAIDKRKENRG' A
#
# COMPACT_ATOMS: atom_id res chain seq x y z
N MET A 1 -13.14 16.17 20.58
CA MET A 1 -13.78 14.95 20.04
C MET A 1 -13.56 14.74 18.52
N GLY A 2 -13.56 15.79 17.67
CA GLY A 2 -13.34 15.62 16.22
C GLY A 2 -11.95 15.14 15.79
N TRP A 3 -10.89 15.41 16.57
CA TRP A 3 -9.52 14.97 16.26
C TRP A 3 -9.35 13.44 16.26
N PHE A 4 -10.12 12.72 17.08
CA PHE A 4 -10.10 11.26 17.13
C PHE A 4 -10.66 10.63 15.84
N ILE A 5 -11.74 11.19 15.29
CA ILE A 5 -12.31 10.76 14.01
C ILE A 5 -11.27 10.90 12.89
N LEU A 6 -10.52 12.00 12.91
CA LEU A 6 -9.51 12.31 11.90
C LEU A 6 -8.33 11.32 12.00
N LEU A 7 -7.93 10.99 13.23
CA LEU A 7 -6.88 10.00 13.49
C LEU A 7 -7.31 8.60 13.05
N VAL A 8 -8.54 8.18 13.34
CA VAL A 8 -9.11 6.90 12.88
C VAL A 8 -9.18 6.84 11.35
N LEU A 9 -9.60 7.93 10.70
CA LEU A 9 -9.63 8.02 9.23
C LEU A 9 -8.24 7.90 8.61
N ILE A 10 -7.25 8.60 9.15
CA ILE A 10 -5.87 8.53 8.66
C ILE A 10 -5.33 7.11 8.86
N VAL A 11 -5.51 6.51 10.04
CA VAL A 11 -5.03 5.15 10.31
C VAL A 11 -5.72 4.13 9.41
N GLY A 12 -7.03 4.25 9.20
CA GLY A 12 -7.79 3.40 8.28
C GLY A 12 -7.32 3.54 6.83
N ALA A 13 -7.10 4.77 6.36
CA ALA A 13 -6.58 5.04 5.02
C ALA A 13 -5.16 4.50 4.84
N VAL A 14 -4.27 4.70 5.81
CA VAL A 14 -2.89 4.20 5.77
C VAL A 14 -2.86 2.68 5.84
N ALA A 15 -3.68 2.06 6.68
CA ALA A 15 -3.81 0.61 6.74
C ALA A 15 -4.31 0.05 5.41
N ALA A 16 -5.41 0.58 4.87
CA ALA A 16 -5.92 0.16 3.56
C ALA A 16 -4.85 0.34 2.45
N TYR A 17 -4.12 1.45 2.46
CA TYR A 17 -3.04 1.70 1.52
C TYR A 17 -1.90 0.68 1.70
N LYS A 18 -1.44 0.41 2.92
CA LYS A 18 -0.35 -0.54 3.19
C LYS A 18 -0.75 -1.97 2.88
N TYR A 19 -1.99 -2.36 3.19
CA TYR A 19 -2.48 -3.72 3.00
C TYR A 19 -2.93 -4.02 1.55
N ARG A 20 -3.19 -3.01 0.71
CA ARG A 20 -3.53 -3.25 -0.72
C ARG A 20 -2.48 -4.07 -1.46
N VAL A 21 -1.19 -3.83 -1.19
CA VAL A 21 -0.07 -4.50 -1.88
C VAL A 21 0.03 -5.98 -1.48
N PRO A 22 0.06 -6.36 -0.17
CA PRO A 22 0.01 -7.76 0.22
C PRO A 22 -1.30 -8.45 -0.15
N LEU A 23 -2.44 -7.74 -0.14
CA LEU A 23 -3.72 -8.31 -0.59
C LEU A 23 -3.69 -8.65 -2.08
N ILE A 24 -3.23 -7.71 -2.92
CA ILE A 24 -3.07 -7.95 -4.36
C ILE A 24 -2.03 -9.05 -4.57
N ALA A 25 -0.90 -9.05 -3.84
CA ALA A 25 0.12 -10.09 -3.92
C ALA A 25 -0.42 -11.49 -3.54
N LYS A 26 -1.28 -11.57 -2.50
CA LYS A 26 -1.94 -12.81 -2.09
C LYS A 26 -2.98 -13.27 -3.12
N LEU A 27 -3.77 -12.34 -3.67
CA LEU A 27 -4.77 -12.61 -4.72
C LEU A 27 -4.13 -13.05 -6.05
N THR A 28 -3.01 -12.44 -6.45
CA THR A 28 -2.30 -12.79 -7.68
C THR A 28 -1.28 -13.90 -7.50
N GLY A 29 -1.09 -14.39 -6.27
CA GLY A 29 -0.06 -15.38 -5.93
C GLY A 29 1.38 -14.91 -6.20
N GLN A 30 1.59 -13.62 -6.48
CA GLN A 30 2.90 -13.09 -6.81
C GLN A 30 3.69 -12.74 -5.54
N PRO A 31 5.01 -13.06 -5.50
CA PRO A 31 5.85 -12.66 -4.39
C PRO A 31 5.84 -11.13 -4.24
N GLN A 32 5.56 -10.64 -3.04
CA GLN A 32 5.60 -9.20 -2.71
C GLN A 32 6.89 -8.53 -3.20
N HIS A 33 8.01 -9.24 -3.11
CA HIS A 33 9.31 -8.82 -3.62
C HIS A 33 9.33 -8.47 -5.11
N ARG A 34 8.61 -9.21 -5.96
CA ARG A 34 8.53 -8.92 -7.40
C ARG A 34 7.69 -7.69 -7.69
N ILE A 35 6.58 -7.54 -6.97
CA ILE A 35 5.70 -6.36 -7.08
C ILE A 35 6.44 -5.12 -6.60
N GLN A 36 7.15 -5.22 -5.48
CA GLN A 36 7.97 -4.12 -4.93
C GLN A 36 9.05 -3.72 -5.94
N ARG A 37 9.81 -4.67 -6.49
CA ARG A 37 10.80 -4.40 -7.56
C ARG A 37 10.18 -3.76 -8.81
N ALA A 38 9.00 -4.21 -9.23
CA ALA A 38 8.31 -3.63 -10.38
C ALA A 38 7.83 -2.20 -10.11
N ILE A 39 7.32 -1.93 -8.91
CA ILE A 39 6.92 -0.60 -8.46
C ILE A 39 8.14 0.31 -8.36
N ASP A 40 9.25 -0.16 -7.78
CA ASP A 40 10.48 0.61 -7.63
C ASP A 40 11.08 0.95 -9.00
N LYS A 41 11.13 0.01 -9.94
CA LYS A 41 11.53 0.27 -11.34
C LYS A 41 10.63 1.28 -12.05
N ARG A 42 9.33 1.28 -11.77
CA ARG A 42 8.37 2.25 -12.33
C ARG A 42 8.53 3.64 -11.71
N LYS A 43 8.89 3.70 -10.42
CA LYS A 43 9.14 4.94 -9.69
C LYS A 43 10.45 5.60 -10.16
N GLU A 44 11.48 4.80 -10.40
CA GLU A 44 12.77 5.25 -10.96
C GLU A 44 12.60 5.79 -12.39
N ASN A 45 11.86 5.11 -13.27
CA ASN A 45 11.59 5.58 -14.64
C ASN A 45 10.66 6.82 -14.75
N ARG A 46 10.08 7.27 -13.63
CA ARG A 46 9.28 8.51 -13.59
C ARG A 46 10.03 9.69 -12.96
N GLY A 47 11.28 9.47 -12.54
CA GLY A 47 12.20 10.51 -12.04
C GLY A 47 12.99 11.15 -13.16
#